data_AF-A0A2E0EML0-F1
#
_entry.id   AF-A0A2E0EML0-F1
#
_cell.length_a   1.000
_cell.length_b   1.000
_cell.length_c   1.000
_cell.angle_alpha   90.00
_cell.angle_beta   90.00
_cell.angle_gamma   90.00
#
_symmetry.space_group_name_H-M   'P 1'
#
loop_
_entity.id
_entity.type
_entity.pdbx_description
1 polymer ?
#
loop_
_entity_poly.entity_id
_entity_poly.type
_entity_poly.pdbx_seq_one_letter_code
_entity_poly.pdbx_strand_id
1 'polypeptide(L)'
;MYKHESSNDLTASGYYRLSQVIQIIPISESSWWDGVSKGYYPKKTKIGPKTTAWSKRKIHLLEDMLNELEDYFQYVQDNGASFESASNEFLNSLRRGVPTVE
;
A
#
# COMPACT_ATOMS: atom_id res chain seq x y z
N MET A 1 -6.86 -7.21 -16.25
CA MET A 1 -5.84 -6.39 -15.58
C MET A 1 -4.72 -7.32 -15.10
N TYR A 2 -3.45 -6.91 -15.21
CA TYR A 2 -2.31 -7.77 -14.92
C TYR A 2 -2.35 -8.26 -13.48
N LYS A 3 -2.21 -9.57 -13.30
CA LYS A 3 -2.04 -10.19 -12.00
C LYS A 3 -0.75 -9.65 -11.40
N HIS A 4 -0.87 -8.65 -10.54
CA HIS A 4 0.09 -8.55 -9.45
C HIS A 4 -0.18 -9.76 -8.59
N GLU A 5 0.65 -10.79 -8.74
CA GLU A 5 0.73 -11.87 -7.78
C GLU A 5 1.31 -11.27 -6.49
N SER A 6 0.50 -10.43 -5.81
CA SER A 6 0.70 -10.08 -4.41
C SER A 6 0.78 -11.42 -3.70
N SER A 7 1.99 -11.75 -3.23
CA SER A 7 2.28 -13.00 -2.54
C SER A 7 1.33 -13.07 -1.35
N ASN A 8 0.26 -13.83 -1.57
CA ASN A 8 -0.98 -13.76 -0.85
C ASN A 8 -0.77 -14.38 0.53
N ASP A 9 -0.34 -13.54 1.45
CA ASP A 9 -0.23 -13.92 2.85
C ASP A 9 -0.73 -12.75 3.69
N LEU A 10 -1.96 -12.30 3.41
CA LEU A 10 -2.73 -11.44 4.33
C LEU A 10 -2.96 -12.15 5.69
N THR A 11 -2.73 -13.47 5.71
CA THR A 11 -2.60 -14.36 6.88
C THR A 11 -1.23 -14.30 7.58
N ALA A 12 -0.24 -13.59 7.02
CA ALA A 12 1.10 -13.48 7.58
C ALA A 12 1.06 -12.79 8.95
N SER A 13 1.02 -13.63 9.98
CA SER A 13 1.22 -13.22 11.36
C SER A 13 2.69 -12.79 11.58
N GLY A 14 2.90 -11.80 12.44
CA GLY A 14 4.24 -11.33 12.83
C GLY A 14 4.52 -9.87 12.48
N TYR A 15 5.81 -9.52 12.55
CA TYR A 15 6.26 -8.14 12.47
C TYR A 15 7.53 -7.99 11.62
N TYR A 16 7.63 -6.85 10.94
CA TYR A 16 8.84 -6.38 10.28
C TYR A 16 9.57 -5.32 11.12
N ARG A 17 10.90 -5.36 11.07
CA ARG A 17 11.77 -4.25 11.52
C ARG A 17 11.89 -3.22 10.41
N LEU A 18 12.36 -2.01 10.76
CA LEU A 18 12.47 -0.90 9.81
C LEU A 18 13.26 -1.28 8.54
N SER A 19 14.39 -1.96 8.71
CA SER A 19 15.24 -2.41 7.59
C SER A 19 14.51 -3.32 6.60
N GLN A 20 13.52 -4.09 7.05
CA GLN A 20 12.69 -4.94 6.19
C GLN A 20 11.59 -4.11 5.53
N VAL A 21 10.99 -3.18 6.28
CA VAL A 21 9.95 -2.29 5.76
C VAL A 21 10.47 -1.46 4.59
N ILE A 22 11.66 -0.86 4.70
CA ILE A 22 12.26 -0.04 3.64
C ILE A 22 12.69 -0.86 2.41
N GLN A 23 12.88 -2.18 2.55
CA GLN A 23 13.13 -3.06 1.40
C GLN A 23 11.85 -3.34 0.61
N ILE A 24 10.71 -3.38 1.29
CA ILE A 24 9.39 -3.59 0.68
C ILE A 24 8.86 -2.28 0.10
N ILE A 25 8.91 -1.20 0.89
CA ILE A 25 8.46 0.13 0.50
C ILE A 25 9.70 1.00 0.37
N PRO A 26 10.23 1.22 -0.86
CA PRO A 26 11.56 1.77 -1.10
C PRO A 26 11.61 3.29 -0.88
N ILE A 27 11.41 3.70 0.38
CA ILE A 27 11.55 5.08 0.82
C ILE A 27 12.66 5.20 1.87
N SER A 28 13.20 6.41 2.02
CA SER A 28 14.22 6.66 3.03
C SER A 28 13.68 6.44 4.45
N GLU A 29 14.55 6.02 5.37
CA GLU A 29 14.17 5.81 6.77
C GLU A 29 13.62 7.08 7.43
N SER A 30 14.18 8.25 7.12
CA SER A 30 13.71 9.53 7.67
C SER A 30 12.31 9.88 7.18
N SER A 31 12.03 9.68 5.88
CA SER A 31 10.68 9.83 5.31
C SER A 31 9.70 8.85 5.95
N TRP A 32 10.11 7.60 6.17
CA TRP A 32 9.28 6.62 6.87
C TRP A 32 8.91 7.09 8.28
N TRP A 33 9.88 7.57 9.07
CA TRP A 33 9.62 8.05 10.42
C TRP A 33 8.72 9.30 10.45
N ASP A 34 8.94 10.23 9.53
CA ASP A 34 8.11 11.42 9.38
C ASP A 34 6.66 11.05 9.02
N GLY A 35 6.47 10.15 8.06
CA GLY A 35 5.14 9.67 7.68
C GLY A 35 4.45 8.87 8.79
N VAL A 36 5.18 8.09 9.59
CA VAL A 36 4.62 7.45 10.80
C VAL A 36 4.21 8.49 11.84
N SER A 37 4.97 9.57 12.00
CA SER A 37 4.67 10.67 12.93
C SER A 37 3.41 11.45 12.50
N LYS A 38 3.30 11.73 11.20
CA LYS A 38 2.16 12.42 10.58
C LYS A 38 0.91 11.55 10.42
N GLY A 39 1.05 10.23 10.58
CA GLY A 39 -0.06 9.28 10.48
C GLY A 39 -0.37 8.79 9.07
N TYR A 40 0.52 9.04 8.10
CA TYR A 40 0.41 8.52 6.74
C TYR A 40 0.73 7.03 6.67
N TYR A 41 1.66 6.56 7.52
CA TYR A 41 2.11 5.16 7.53
C TYR A 41 1.62 4.41 8.77
N PRO A 42 1.60 3.05 8.72
CA PRO A 42 1.15 2.25 9.83
C PRO A 42 1.83 2.61 11.16
N LYS A 43 1.01 2.72 12.21
CA LYS A 43 1.51 3.02 13.57
C LYS A 43 2.54 1.99 14.01
N LYS A 44 3.62 2.49 14.59
CA LYS A 44 4.71 1.69 15.15
C LYS A 44 4.23 0.86 16.37
N THR A 45 4.66 -0.40 16.44
CA THR A 45 4.43 -1.29 17.59
C THR A 45 5.73 -1.48 18.36
N LYS A 46 5.70 -1.27 19.69
CA LYS A 46 6.83 -1.57 20.57
C LYS A 46 6.74 -3.02 21.03
N ILE A 47 7.73 -3.83 20.67
CA ILE A 47 7.84 -5.24 21.10
C ILE A 47 8.90 -5.42 22.21
N GLY A 48 9.62 -4.35 22.54
CA GLY A 48 10.58 -4.31 23.64
C GLY A 48 11.16 -2.90 23.83
N PRO A 49 12.00 -2.67 24.85
CA PRO A 49 12.47 -1.34 25.24
C PRO A 49 13.16 -0.55 24.10
N LYS A 50 13.92 -1.24 23.25
CA LYS A 50 14.65 -0.66 22.11
C LYS A 50 14.19 -1.20 20.76
N THR A 51 13.01 -1.83 20.73
CA THR A 51 12.58 -2.63 19.59
C THR A 51 11.23 -2.13 19.08
N THR A 52 11.28 -1.46 17.94
CA THR A 52 10.11 -1.01 17.18
C THR A 52 9.93 -1.92 15.97
N ALA A 53 8.68 -2.31 15.71
CA ALA A 53 8.31 -3.16 14.59
C ALA A 53 6.93 -2.76 14.04
N TRP A 54 6.59 -3.28 12.86
CA TRP A 54 5.31 -3.03 12.17
C TRP A 54 4.68 -4.35 11.78
N SER A 55 3.35 -4.44 11.88
CA SER A 55 2.62 -5.64 11.50
C SER A 55 2.83 -5.94 10.02
N LYS A 56 3.22 -7.18 9.69
CA LYS A 56 3.39 -7.61 8.28
C LYS A 56 2.14 -7.31 7.44
N ARG A 57 0.96 -7.69 7.97
CA ARG A 57 -0.33 -7.43 7.35
C ARG A 57 -0.56 -5.96 6.97
N LYS A 58 -0.17 -5.02 7.84
CA LYS A 58 -0.36 -3.59 7.55
C LYS A 58 0.63 -3.06 6.51
N ILE A 59 1.83 -3.64 6.45
CA ILE A 59 2.84 -3.26 5.46
C ILE A 59 2.42 -3.77 4.08
N HIS A 60 2.02 -5.04 3.97
CA HIS A 60 1.55 -5.59 2.69
C HIS A 60 0.27 -4.93 2.19
N LEU A 61 -0.66 -4.55 3.07
CA LEU A 61 -1.82 -3.74 2.66
C LEU A 61 -1.39 -2.39 2.05
N LEU A 62 -0.37 -1.74 2.63
CA LEU A 62 0.14 -0.47 2.10
C LEU A 62 0.85 -0.67 0.76
N GLU A 63 1.64 -1.74 0.62
CA GLU A 63 2.28 -2.14 -0.64
C GLU A 63 1.24 -2.40 -1.74
N ASP A 64 0.20 -3.19 -1.46
CA ASP A 64 -0.89 -3.46 -2.40
C ASP A 64 -1.58 -2.15 -2.85
N MET A 65 -1.89 -1.27 -1.90
CA MET A 65 -2.49 0.04 -2.22
C MET A 65 -1.59 0.91 -3.10
N LEU A 66 -0.27 0.86 -2.92
CA LEU A 66 0.67 1.62 -3.75
C LEU A 66 0.73 1.04 -5.17
N ASN A 67 0.77 -0.29 -5.30
CA ASN A 67 0.76 -0.97 -6.60
C ASN A 67 -0.54 -0.67 -7.38
N GLU A 68 -1.70 -0.73 -6.70
CA GLU A 68 -2.99 -0.37 -7.32
C GLU A 68 -3.02 1.08 -7.83
N LEU A 69 -2.43 2.01 -7.07
CA LEU A 69 -2.33 3.41 -7.47
C LEU A 69 -1.40 3.59 -8.69
N GLU A 70 -0.26 2.89 -8.72
CA GLU A 70 0.65 2.92 -9.87
C GLU A 70 -0.03 2.41 -11.14
N ASP A 71 -0.72 1.27 -11.07
CA ASP A 71 -1.48 0.72 -12.18
C ASP A 71 -2.55 1.70 -12.70
N TYR A 72 -3.26 2.33 -11.76
CA TYR A 72 -4.31 3.29 -12.08
C TYR A 72 -3.74 4.56 -12.74
N PHE A 73 -2.61 5.09 -12.25
CA PHE A 73 -1.96 6.23 -12.89
C PHE A 73 -1.50 5.91 -14.31
N GLN A 74 -1.00 4.69 -14.54
CA GLN A 74 -0.64 4.22 -15.87
C GLN A 74 -1.88 4.16 -16.79
N TYR A 75 -2.99 3.58 -16.31
CA TYR A 75 -4.25 3.53 -17.06
C TYR A 75 -4.75 4.93 -17.48
N VAL A 76 -4.73 5.89 -16.57
CA VAL A 76 -5.16 7.27 -16.82
C VAL A 76 -4.31 7.92 -17.92
N GLN A 77 -2.99 7.69 -17.90
CA GLN A 77 -2.07 8.21 -18.92
C GLN A 77 -2.33 7.57 -20.29
N ASP A 78 -2.54 6.26 -20.34
CA ASP A 78 -2.72 5.51 -21.59
C ASP A 78 -4.08 5.79 -22.26
N ASN A 79 -5.11 6.11 -21.47
CA ASN A 79 -6.49 6.28 -21.96
C ASN A 79 -6.99 7.73 -21.95
N GLY A 80 -6.16 8.70 -21.54
CA GLY A 80 -6.50 10.12 -21.54
C GLY A 80 -7.67 10.47 -20.61
N ALA A 81 -7.95 9.64 -19.60
CA ALA A 81 -9.04 9.86 -18.66
C ALA A 81 -8.74 11.09 -17.80
N SER A 82 -9.75 11.93 -17.55
CA SER A 82 -9.61 13.01 -16.56
C SER A 82 -9.42 12.39 -15.16
N PHE A 83 -8.45 12.89 -14.40
CA PHE A 83 -8.19 12.49 -13.00
C PHE A 83 -9.46 12.45 -12.16
N GLU A 84 -10.38 13.39 -12.39
CA GLU A 84 -11.63 13.50 -11.64
C GLU A 84 -12.66 12.43 -12.05
N SER A 85 -12.72 12.05 -13.33
CA SER A 85 -13.60 10.97 -13.80
C SER A 85 -13.10 9.62 -13.29
N ALA A 86 -11.80 9.39 -13.42
CA ALA A 86 -11.19 8.12 -13.03
C ALA A 86 -11.14 7.97 -11.49
N SER A 87 -10.99 9.07 -10.72
CA SER A 87 -11.01 9.01 -9.25
C SER A 87 -12.40 8.67 -8.74
N ASN A 88 -13.44 9.26 -9.33
CA ASN A 88 -14.82 8.90 -9.03
C ASN A 88 -15.11 7.44 -9.43
N GLU A 89 -14.52 6.93 -10.51
CA GLU A 89 -14.65 5.52 -10.92
C GLU A 89 -13.94 4.57 -9.94
N PHE A 90 -12.72 4.88 -9.52
CA PHE A 90 -11.95 4.13 -8.52
C PHE A 90 -12.65 4.12 -7.14
N LEU A 91 -13.09 5.27 -6.65
CA LEU A 91 -13.82 5.35 -5.38
C LEU A 91 -15.17 4.62 -5.45
N ASN A 92 -15.83 4.61 -6.62
CA ASN A 92 -17.04 3.83 -6.83
C ASN A 92 -16.76 2.32 -6.94
N SER A 93 -15.62 1.90 -7.50
CA SER A 93 -15.22 0.49 -7.58
C SER A 93 -14.90 -0.09 -6.21
N LEU A 94 -14.21 0.68 -5.35
CA LEU A 94 -13.97 0.33 -3.95
C LEU A 94 -15.27 0.17 -3.14
N ARG A 95 -16.33 0.90 -3.51
CA ARG A 95 -17.64 0.82 -2.83
C ARG A 95 -18.54 -0.31 -3.33
N ARG A 96 -18.42 -0.72 -4.60
CA ARG A 96 -19.35 -1.69 -5.23
C ARG A 96 -18.78 -3.10 -5.33
N GLY A 97 -17.49 -3.29 -5.06
CA GLY A 97 -16.76 -4.45 -5.57
C GLY A 97 -16.46 -4.24 -7.05
N VAL A 98 -15.20 -4.45 -7.44
CA VAL A 98 -14.70 -4.13 -8.78
C VAL A 98 -15.45 -4.94 -9.85
N PRO A 99 -16.02 -4.31 -10.89
CA PRO A 99 -16.62 -5.03 -12.00
C PRO A 99 -15.51 -5.75 -12.76
N THR A 100 -15.60 -7.08 -12.84
CA THR A 100 -14.72 -7.89 -13.67
C THR A 100 -15.17 -7.71 -15.12
N VAL A 101 -14.33 -7.06 -15.94
CA VAL A 101 -14.50 -7.11 -17.40
C VAL A 101 -14.00 -8.47 -17.88
N GLU A 102 -14.89 -9.23 -18.54
CA GLU A 102 -14.62 -10.55 -19.14
C GLU A 102 -13.50 -10.52 -20.19
#